data_AF-A0A1Y2V1D0-F1
#
_entry.id   AF-A0A1Y2V1D0-F1
#
_cell.length_a   1.000
_cell.length_b   1.000
_cell.length_c   1.000
_cell.angle_alpha   90.00
_cell.angle_beta   90.00
_cell.angle_gamma   90.00
#
_symmetry.space_group_name_H-M   'P 1'
#
loop_
_entity.id
_entity.type
_entity.pdbx_description
1 polymer ?
#
loop_
_entity_poly.entity_id
_entity_poly.type
_entity_poly.pdbx_seq_one_letter_code
_entity_poly.pdbx_strand_id
1 'polypeptide(L)'
;MKVSWLTRPVSLAGLAAVSLAVSAQAVREWTVSNASRAKSQNNTLCNWHFTVTDSNLGVDTSNIFDCNFNVTAQPGSDCGLTSFQDYCSGDESFTANGGHSDLGFVVIVLENRAQKSQAFFGFSDGALDTASEIPQQTKPINPQAAVRRDEMVIRRDGGSNNTSATEWKVEDLFRGRLPNLKPV
;
A
#
# COMPACT_ATOMS: atom_id res chain seq x y z
N MET A 1 -1.76 22.53 -70.60
CA MET A 1 -1.62 21.09 -70.35
C MET A 1 -1.46 20.89 -68.84
N LYS A 2 -2.32 20.07 -68.23
CA LYS A 2 -2.37 19.76 -66.80
C LYS A 2 -1.35 18.66 -66.49
N VAL A 3 -0.56 18.82 -65.43
CA VAL A 3 0.18 17.71 -64.82
C VAL A 3 -0.22 17.67 -63.33
N SER A 4 -0.97 16.63 -63.00
CA SER A 4 -1.57 16.39 -61.69
C SER A 4 -0.55 15.71 -60.78
N TRP A 5 -0.37 16.23 -59.56
CA TRP A 5 0.43 15.60 -58.52
C TRP A 5 -0.36 14.45 -57.87
N LEU A 6 0.23 13.26 -57.77
CA LEU A 6 -0.30 12.13 -56.99
C LEU A 6 0.36 12.13 -55.61
N THR A 7 -0.33 12.63 -54.60
CA THR A 7 0.01 12.41 -53.19
C THR A 7 -0.54 11.05 -52.77
N ARG A 8 0.35 10.10 -52.45
CA ARG A 8 -0.03 8.84 -51.79
C ARG A 8 -0.19 9.09 -50.29
N PRO A 9 -1.32 8.73 -49.66
CA PRO A 9 -1.39 8.67 -48.21
C PRO A 9 -0.59 7.45 -47.73
N VAL A 10 0.41 7.68 -46.88
CA VAL A 10 1.06 6.62 -46.10
C VAL A 10 0.16 6.36 -44.90
N SER A 11 -0.60 5.27 -44.95
CA SER A 11 -1.32 4.75 -43.79
C SER A 11 -0.31 4.08 -42.87
N LEU A 12 0.19 4.78 -41.85
CA LEU A 12 0.83 4.12 -40.72
C LEU A 12 -0.27 3.36 -39.96
N ALA A 13 -0.24 2.04 -40.08
CA ALA A 13 -1.01 1.13 -39.26
C ALA A 13 -0.77 1.45 -37.78
N GLY A 14 -1.85 1.74 -37.06
CA GLY A 14 -1.82 1.98 -35.63
C GLY A 14 -1.25 0.77 -34.90
N LEU A 15 -0.21 1.00 -34.10
CA LEU A 15 0.19 0.08 -33.05
C LEU A 15 -0.93 0.10 -32.00
N ALA A 16 -1.83 -0.88 -32.07
CA ALA A 16 -2.73 -1.17 -30.96
C ALA A 16 -1.86 -1.64 -29.79
N ALA A 17 -1.62 -0.75 -28.83
CA ALA A 17 -1.10 -1.12 -27.52
C ALA A 17 -2.16 -2.00 -26.85
N VAL A 18 -2.00 -3.31 -26.93
CA VAL A 18 -2.83 -4.24 -26.16
C VAL A 18 -2.34 -4.16 -24.72
N SER A 19 -2.98 -3.31 -23.92
CA SER A 19 -2.82 -3.35 -22.47
C SER A 19 -3.47 -4.64 -21.95
N LEU A 20 -2.70 -5.73 -21.84
CA LEU A 20 -3.11 -6.90 -21.07
C LEU A 20 -2.88 -6.63 -19.58
N ALA A 21 -3.59 -5.63 -19.06
CA ALA A 21 -3.89 -5.60 -17.64
C ALA A 21 -5.17 -6.42 -17.47
N VAL A 22 -5.04 -7.74 -17.33
CA VAL A 22 -6.10 -8.51 -16.68
C VAL A 22 -6.11 -8.00 -15.24
N SER A 23 -6.90 -6.97 -14.97
CA SER A 23 -7.28 -6.63 -13.61
C SER A 23 -7.99 -7.87 -13.10
N ALA A 24 -7.35 -8.63 -12.22
CA ALA A 24 -8.11 -9.50 -11.33
C ALA A 24 -9.17 -8.59 -10.71
N GLN A 25 -10.43 -8.78 -11.09
CA GLN A 25 -11.52 -7.98 -10.56
C GLN A 25 -11.45 -8.16 -9.05
N ALA A 26 -11.15 -7.09 -8.32
CA ALA A 26 -11.04 -7.16 -6.88
C ALA A 26 -12.42 -7.55 -6.36
N VAL A 27 -12.59 -8.80 -5.94
CA VAL A 27 -13.90 -9.32 -5.49
C VAL A 27 -14.33 -8.67 -4.16
N ARG A 28 -13.40 -7.97 -3.50
CA ARG A 28 -13.53 -7.41 -2.17
C ARG A 28 -12.77 -6.10 -2.06
N GLU A 29 -13.31 -5.18 -1.28
CA GLU A 29 -12.77 -3.84 -1.06
C GLU A 29 -12.72 -3.55 0.44
N TRP A 30 -11.70 -2.78 0.84
CA TRP A 30 -11.64 -2.20 2.18
C TRP A 30 -11.86 -0.71 2.09
N THR A 31 -12.75 -0.22 2.95
CA THR A 31 -12.98 1.21 3.14
C THR A 31 -12.44 1.63 4.49
N VAL A 32 -11.55 2.61 4.50
CA VAL A 32 -11.04 3.25 5.72
C VAL A 32 -11.73 4.59 5.91
N SER A 33 -12.27 4.80 7.10
CA SER A 33 -12.94 6.04 7.53
C SER A 33 -12.45 6.48 8.92
N ASN A 34 -12.83 7.69 9.34
CA ASN A 34 -12.52 8.25 10.66
C ASN A 34 -11.03 8.24 11.03
N ALA A 35 -10.16 8.36 10.03
CA ALA A 35 -8.72 8.35 10.22
C ALA A 35 -8.27 9.60 10.97
N SER A 36 -7.59 9.41 12.09
CA SER A 36 -7.03 10.49 12.91
C SER A 36 -5.82 10.03 13.71
N ARG A 37 -5.03 11.01 14.16
CA ARG A 37 -3.87 10.85 15.02
C ARG A 37 -3.91 11.92 16.11
N ALA A 38 -3.96 11.50 17.36
CA ALA A 38 -3.86 12.40 18.51
C ALA A 38 -2.46 12.31 19.12
N LYS A 39 -1.77 13.45 19.24
CA LYS A 39 -0.42 13.53 19.83
C LYS A 39 -0.48 13.93 21.31
N SER A 40 0.39 13.34 22.13
CA SER A 40 0.67 13.85 23.48
C SER A 40 1.33 15.23 23.42
N GLN A 41 1.29 15.98 24.52
CA GLN A 41 1.84 17.35 24.58
C GLN A 41 3.33 17.45 24.19
N ASN A 42 4.09 16.37 24.41
CA ASN A 42 5.50 16.27 24.08
C ASN A 42 5.78 15.51 22.76
N ASN A 43 4.75 15.18 21.98
CA ASN A 43 4.81 14.43 20.73
C ASN A 43 5.52 13.06 20.82
N THR A 44 5.65 12.47 22.00
CA THR A 44 6.30 11.15 22.14
C THR A 44 5.32 10.00 22.04
N LEU A 45 4.01 10.25 22.19
CA LEU A 45 2.95 9.24 22.13
C LEU A 45 1.88 9.71 21.16
N CYS A 46 1.58 8.89 20.16
CA CYS A 46 0.54 9.12 19.18
C CYS A 46 -0.51 8.04 19.32
N ASN A 47 -1.75 8.42 19.58
CA ASN A 47 -2.89 7.53 19.45
C ASN A 47 -3.40 7.58 18.00
N TRP A 48 -3.42 6.44 17.33
CA TRP A 48 -3.94 6.29 15.97
C TRP A 48 -5.31 5.67 16.02
N HIS A 49 -6.24 6.23 15.25
CA HIS A 49 -7.60 5.74 15.17
C HIS A 49 -8.09 5.75 13.72
N PHE A 50 -8.69 4.65 13.27
CA PHE A 50 -9.49 4.59 12.04
C PHE A 50 -10.42 3.37 12.07
N THR A 51 -11.51 3.44 11.31
CA THR A 51 -12.46 2.34 11.17
C THR A 51 -12.26 1.69 9.81
N VAL A 52 -12.33 0.35 9.77
CA VAL A 52 -12.27 -0.43 8.54
C VAL A 52 -13.62 -1.08 8.29
N THR A 53 -14.13 -0.91 7.08
CA THR A 53 -15.26 -1.68 6.55
C THR A 53 -14.75 -2.65 5.49
N ASP A 54 -14.92 -3.94 5.75
CA ASP A 54 -14.62 -5.02 4.81
C ASP A 54 -15.87 -5.44 4.05
N SER A 55 -15.92 -5.06 2.77
CA SER A 55 -17.08 -5.23 1.91
C SER A 55 -16.80 -6.23 0.78
N ASN A 56 -17.76 -7.12 0.55
CA ASN A 56 -17.79 -7.95 -0.65
C ASN A 56 -18.50 -7.16 -1.76
N LEU A 57 -17.90 -7.08 -2.95
CA LEU A 57 -18.55 -6.40 -4.06
C LEU A 57 -19.84 -7.12 -4.45
N GLY A 58 -20.97 -6.39 -4.41
CA GLY A 58 -22.28 -6.91 -4.77
C GLY A 58 -23.00 -7.71 -3.67
N VAL A 59 -22.51 -7.68 -2.42
CA VAL A 59 -23.19 -8.27 -1.26
C VAL A 59 -23.30 -7.24 -0.14
N ASP A 60 -24.50 -7.04 0.40
CA ASP A 60 -24.80 -6.13 1.53
C ASP A 60 -24.35 -6.67 2.90
N THR A 61 -23.24 -7.41 2.93
CA THR A 61 -22.61 -7.85 4.18
C THR A 61 -21.27 -7.15 4.31
N SER A 62 -21.14 -6.30 5.31
CA SER A 62 -19.87 -5.67 5.68
C SER A 62 -19.48 -6.05 7.10
N ASN A 63 -18.21 -6.37 7.30
CA ASN A 63 -17.62 -6.47 8.64
C ASN A 63 -16.98 -5.12 8.96
N ILE A 64 -17.27 -4.59 10.14
CA ILE A 64 -16.72 -3.32 10.60
C ILE A 64 -15.89 -3.58 11.85
N PHE A 65 -14.67 -3.07 11.88
CA PHE A 65 -13.79 -3.14 13.05
C PHE A 65 -12.96 -1.86 13.16
N ASP A 66 -12.55 -1.56 14.37
CA ASP A 66 -11.78 -0.36 14.69
C ASP A 66 -10.31 -0.68 14.85
N CYS A 67 -9.45 0.21 14.38
CA CYS A 67 -8.01 0.15 14.61
C CYS A 67 -7.66 1.31 15.52
N ASN A 68 -7.49 1.02 16.81
CA ASN A 68 -7.12 1.99 17.83
C ASN A 68 -5.89 1.50 18.60
N PHE A 69 -4.75 2.15 18.38
CA PHE A 69 -3.48 1.74 18.98
C PHE A 69 -2.55 2.94 19.22
N ASN A 70 -1.50 2.72 20.01
CA ASN A 70 -0.57 3.74 20.42
C ASN A 70 0.82 3.51 19.83
N VAL A 71 1.40 4.55 19.25
CA VAL A 71 2.77 4.57 18.74
C VAL A 71 3.62 5.46 19.64
N THR A 72 4.68 4.88 20.21
CA THR A 72 5.61 5.60 21.07
C THR A 72 6.92 5.85 20.34
N ALA A 73 7.34 7.11 20.27
CA ALA A 73 8.63 7.49 19.71
C ALA A 73 9.78 7.22 20.68
N GLN A 74 10.98 7.05 20.12
CA GLN A 74 12.21 7.08 20.90
C GLN A 74 12.42 8.48 21.51
N PRO A 75 13.15 8.59 22.64
CA PRO A 75 13.44 9.87 23.26
C PRO A 75 14.04 10.87 22.26
N GLY A 76 13.45 12.07 22.16
CA GLY A 76 13.88 13.12 21.23
C GLY A 76 13.32 13.02 19.81
N SER A 77 12.44 12.05 19.53
CA SER A 77 11.76 11.88 18.22
C SER A 77 10.26 12.18 18.31
N ASP A 78 9.64 12.49 17.16
CA ASP A 78 8.18 12.70 17.04
C ASP A 78 7.48 11.38 16.68
N CYS A 79 6.43 11.04 17.41
CA CYS A 79 5.64 9.82 17.20
C CYS A 79 4.91 9.80 15.85
N GLY A 80 4.62 10.96 15.27
CA GLY A 80 3.99 11.08 13.96
C GLY A 80 4.91 10.72 12.80
N LEU A 81 6.22 10.78 13.03
CA LEU A 81 7.26 10.39 12.06
C LEU A 81 7.74 8.95 12.27
N THR A 82 7.30 8.30 13.34
CA THR A 82 7.72 6.95 13.71
C THR A 82 6.91 5.93 12.89
N SER A 83 7.60 5.01 12.22
CA SER A 83 6.95 3.88 11.55
C SER A 83 6.34 2.94 12.59
N PHE A 84 5.22 2.31 12.25
CA PHE A 84 4.50 1.44 13.17
C PHE A 84 3.99 0.18 12.51
N GLN A 85 3.76 -0.84 13.34
CA GLN A 85 3.03 -2.04 13.03
C GLN A 85 2.26 -2.45 14.29
N ASP A 86 0.93 -2.54 14.21
CA ASP A 86 0.09 -2.97 15.32
C ASP A 86 -1.18 -3.69 14.84
N TYR A 87 -1.91 -4.29 15.77
CA TYR A 87 -3.16 -4.99 15.52
C TYR A 87 -4.36 -4.04 15.60
N CYS A 88 -5.39 -4.33 14.80
CA CYS A 88 -6.67 -3.65 14.92
C CYS A 88 -7.50 -4.24 16.07
N SER A 89 -8.05 -3.36 16.90
CA SER A 89 -8.94 -3.70 18.00
C SER A 89 -10.29 -4.21 17.47
N GLY A 90 -10.47 -5.53 17.40
CA GLY A 90 -11.73 -6.15 16.97
C GLY A 90 -11.54 -7.38 16.08
N ASP A 91 -10.39 -7.48 15.42
CA ASP A 91 -9.97 -8.67 14.68
C ASP A 91 -8.44 -8.76 14.63
N GLU A 92 -7.87 -9.69 15.39
CA GLU A 92 -6.42 -9.94 15.43
C GLU A 92 -5.84 -10.46 14.10
N SER A 93 -6.71 -10.86 13.15
CA SER A 93 -6.29 -11.18 11.79
C SER A 93 -5.84 -9.94 11.04
N PHE A 94 -6.27 -8.75 11.46
CA PHE A 94 -5.93 -7.48 10.84
C PHE A 94 -4.78 -6.78 11.53
N THR A 95 -3.79 -6.37 10.73
CA THR A 95 -2.68 -5.54 11.18
C THR A 95 -2.58 -4.29 10.34
N ALA A 96 -2.24 -3.18 10.98
CA ALA A 96 -1.96 -1.91 10.35
C ALA A 96 -0.46 -1.63 10.43
N ASN A 97 0.17 -1.42 9.28
CA ASN A 97 1.53 -0.94 9.18
C ASN A 97 1.50 0.49 8.63
N GLY A 98 2.37 1.36 9.10
CA GLY A 98 2.41 2.72 8.62
C GLY A 98 3.80 3.33 8.58
N GLY A 99 4.01 4.19 7.60
CA GLY A 99 5.25 4.93 7.41
C GLY A 99 4.97 6.36 6.97
N HIS A 100 5.84 7.26 7.41
CA HIS A 100 5.82 8.66 7.02
C HIS A 100 6.71 8.92 5.81
N SER A 101 6.30 9.84 4.95
CA SER A 101 7.05 10.36 3.83
C SER A 101 7.38 11.82 4.07
N ASP A 102 8.64 12.21 3.82
CA ASP A 102 9.11 13.61 3.92
C ASP A 102 8.34 14.58 3.00
N LEU A 103 7.54 14.06 2.08
CA LEU A 103 6.61 14.81 1.24
C LEU A 103 5.29 15.19 1.96
N GLY A 104 5.16 14.90 3.26
CA GLY A 104 4.02 15.34 4.08
C GLY A 104 2.80 14.42 4.03
N PHE A 105 3.01 13.13 3.79
CA PHE A 105 1.94 12.13 3.81
C PHE A 105 2.34 10.87 4.57
N VAL A 106 1.34 10.14 5.05
CA VAL A 106 1.48 8.84 5.70
C VAL A 106 0.83 7.80 4.80
N VAL A 107 1.50 6.65 4.63
CA VAL A 107 0.91 5.48 4.00
C VAL A 107 0.61 4.45 5.07
N ILE A 108 -0.64 4.02 5.15
CA ILE A 108 -1.09 2.89 5.96
C ILE A 108 -1.31 1.70 5.04
N VAL A 109 -0.63 0.60 5.35
CA VAL A 109 -0.86 -0.72 4.76
C VAL A 109 -1.69 -1.52 5.74
N LEU A 110 -2.95 -1.75 5.37
CA LEU A 110 -3.81 -2.67 6.10
C LEU A 110 -3.58 -4.07 5.54
N GLU A 111 -3.46 -5.06 6.41
CA GLU A 111 -3.25 -6.46 6.04
C GLU A 111 -4.22 -7.36 6.79
N ASN A 112 -4.76 -8.37 6.11
CA ASN A 112 -5.44 -9.51 6.73
C ASN A 112 -4.52 -10.73 6.61
N ARG A 113 -3.95 -11.14 7.75
CA ARG A 113 -2.96 -12.22 7.81
C ARG A 113 -3.57 -13.59 7.52
N ALA A 114 -4.82 -13.81 7.89
CA ALA A 114 -5.53 -15.07 7.64
C ALA A 114 -5.77 -15.27 6.14
N GLN A 115 -6.10 -14.20 5.43
CA GLN A 115 -6.42 -14.21 4.00
C GLN A 115 -5.22 -13.87 3.11
N LYS A 116 -4.08 -13.52 3.70
CA LYS A 116 -2.86 -13.07 3.01
C LYS A 116 -3.19 -11.99 1.99
N SER A 117 -3.81 -10.91 2.46
CA SER A 117 -4.29 -9.85 1.61
C SER A 117 -3.99 -8.47 2.21
N GLN A 118 -3.87 -7.46 1.36
CA GLN A 118 -3.49 -6.10 1.78
C GLN A 118 -4.10 -5.00 0.90
N ALA A 119 -4.23 -3.81 1.46
CA ALA A 119 -4.57 -2.59 0.73
C ALA A 119 -3.79 -1.39 1.29
N PHE A 120 -3.63 -0.36 0.45
CA PHE A 120 -2.78 0.80 0.73
C PHE A 120 -3.62 2.08 0.76
N PHE A 121 -3.50 2.83 1.85
CA PHE A 121 -4.25 4.07 2.10
C PHE A 121 -3.27 5.20 2.38
N GLY A 122 -3.43 6.32 1.69
CA GLY A 122 -2.53 7.47 1.81
C GLY A 122 -3.26 8.65 2.43
N PHE A 123 -2.70 9.25 3.47
CA PHE A 123 -3.30 10.38 4.18
C PHE A 123 -2.31 11.55 4.24
N SER A 124 -2.83 12.78 4.14
CA SER A 124 -2.02 13.96 4.46
C SER A 124 -1.65 13.92 5.94
N ASP A 125 -0.37 14.13 6.25
CA ASP A 125 0.13 14.02 7.62
C ASP A 125 -0.52 15.06 8.54
N GLY A 126 -0.63 16.31 8.06
CA GLY A 126 -1.28 17.39 8.80
C GLY A 126 -2.78 17.18 8.98
N ALA A 127 -3.46 16.50 8.05
CA ALA A 127 -4.90 16.23 8.17
C ALA A 127 -5.19 15.26 9.32
N LEU A 128 -4.32 14.28 9.54
CA LEU A 128 -4.46 13.29 10.63
C LEU A 128 -4.42 13.94 12.02
N ASP A 129 -3.65 15.03 12.18
CA ASP A 129 -3.52 15.74 13.45
C ASP A 129 -4.66 16.73 13.72
N THR A 130 -5.52 16.97 12.74
CA THR A 130 -6.65 17.88 12.89
C THR A 130 -7.90 17.15 13.34
N ALA A 131 -8.77 17.83 14.08
CA ALA A 131 -10.13 17.35 14.36
C ALA A 131 -11.06 17.42 13.12
N SER A 132 -10.51 17.65 11.92
CA SER A 132 -11.28 17.75 10.69
C SER A 132 -11.53 16.36 10.10
N GLU A 133 -12.69 16.18 9.49
CA GLU A 133 -13.06 14.93 8.87
C GLU A 133 -12.19 14.66 7.63
N ILE A 134 -11.49 13.53 7.62
CA ILE A 134 -10.78 13.04 6.45
C ILE A 134 -11.75 12.19 5.61
N PRO A 135 -11.92 12.48 4.30
CA PRO A 135 -12.78 11.68 3.44
C PRO A 135 -12.39 10.20 3.47
N GLN A 136 -13.41 9.33 3.56
CA GLN A 136 -13.21 7.89 3.49
C GLN A 136 -12.53 7.48 2.18
N GLN A 137 -11.72 6.42 2.24
CA GLN A 137 -11.03 5.87 1.08
C GLN A 137 -11.43 4.42 0.90
N THR A 138 -11.92 4.07 -0.28
CA THR A 138 -12.19 2.68 -0.67
C THR A 138 -11.09 2.21 -1.62
N LYS A 139 -10.52 1.05 -1.32
CA LYS A 139 -9.42 0.46 -2.10
C LYS A 139 -9.67 -1.03 -2.36
N PRO A 140 -9.30 -1.52 -3.55
CA PRO A 140 -9.34 -2.94 -3.85
C PRO A 140 -8.34 -3.69 -2.95
N ILE A 141 -8.75 -4.86 -2.48
CA ILE A 141 -7.87 -5.77 -1.75
C ILE A 141 -6.96 -6.49 -2.74
N ASN A 142 -5.65 -6.46 -2.49
CA ASN A 142 -4.67 -7.21 -3.27
C ASN A 142 -4.25 -8.46 -2.50
N PRO A 143 -4.19 -9.64 -3.13
CA PRO A 143 -3.54 -10.78 -2.51
C PRO A 143 -2.07 -10.42 -2.27
N GLN A 144 -1.58 -10.67 -1.06
CA GLN A 144 -0.15 -10.69 -0.80
C GLN A 144 0.44 -11.77 -1.70
N ALA A 145 1.39 -11.39 -2.54
CA ALA A 145 2.03 -12.34 -3.42
C ALA A 145 2.58 -13.49 -2.57
N ALA A 146 2.08 -14.71 -2.80
CA ALA A 146 2.77 -15.92 -2.36
C ALA A 146 4.06 -15.99 -3.17
N VAL A 147 5.07 -15.27 -2.71
CA VAL A 147 6.39 -15.37 -3.27
C VAL A 147 6.84 -16.80 -3.01
N ARG A 148 6.81 -17.63 -4.05
CA ARG A 148 7.76 -18.73 -4.13
C ARG A 148 9.10 -18.07 -4.31
N ARG A 149 9.90 -18.03 -3.24
CA ARG A 149 11.34 -17.80 -3.39
C ARG A 149 11.84 -19.04 -4.11
N ASP A 150 11.92 -18.96 -5.43
CA ASP A 150 12.90 -19.79 -6.13
C ASP A 150 14.25 -19.23 -5.64
N GLU A 151 14.80 -19.84 -4.60
CA GLU A 151 16.07 -19.43 -3.99
C GLU A 151 17.15 -19.45 -5.08
N MET A 152 17.41 -18.31 -5.69
CA MET A 152 18.66 -18.10 -6.40
C MET A 152 19.70 -17.75 -5.35
N VAL A 153 20.30 -18.78 -4.75
CA VAL A 153 21.42 -18.62 -3.81
C VAL A 153 22.59 -18.02 -4.58
N ILE A 154 22.72 -16.69 -4.56
CA ILE A 154 23.98 -16.04 -4.90
C ILE A 154 24.65 -15.68 -3.58
N ARG A 155 25.60 -16.52 -3.16
CA ARG A 155 26.53 -16.20 -2.08
C ARG A 155 27.30 -14.94 -2.48
N ARG A 156 27.21 -13.89 -1.66
CA ARG A 156 28.11 -12.74 -1.73
C ARG A 156 29.06 -12.82 -0.54
N ASP A 157 30.30 -13.23 -0.81
CA ASP A 157 31.40 -12.98 0.10
C ASP A 157 31.68 -11.47 0.09
N GLY A 158 31.55 -10.81 1.23
CA GLY A 158 31.86 -9.39 1.33
C GLY A 158 31.33 -8.76 2.61
N GLY A 159 32.08 -8.92 3.70
CA GLY A 159 31.85 -8.20 4.94
C GLY A 159 32.07 -6.70 4.79
N SER A 160 31.21 -5.91 5.44
CA SER A 160 31.51 -4.52 5.80
C SER A 160 30.61 -4.12 6.97
N ASN A 161 31.20 -4.09 8.16
CA ASN A 161 30.61 -3.50 9.36
C ASN A 161 30.54 -1.98 9.18
N ASN A 162 29.34 -1.42 8.99
CA ASN A 162 29.08 -0.03 9.38
C ASN A 162 27.62 0.14 9.79
N THR A 163 27.43 0.33 11.09
CA THR A 163 26.16 0.47 11.80
C THR A 163 25.78 1.94 11.97
N SER A 164 25.37 2.58 10.87
CA SER A 164 24.69 3.88 10.89
C SER A 164 23.69 3.91 9.75
N ALA A 165 22.54 3.26 9.97
CA ALA A 165 21.52 3.06 8.95
C ALA A 165 20.68 4.34 8.73
N THR A 166 21.11 5.20 7.82
CA THR A 166 20.24 6.13 7.08
C THR A 166 20.03 5.67 5.63
N GLU A 167 20.59 4.52 5.26
CA GLU A 167 20.55 3.98 3.90
C GLU A 167 19.82 2.65 3.90
N TRP A 168 18.68 2.60 3.21
CA TRP A 168 17.98 1.35 2.95
C TRP A 168 18.60 0.69 1.73
N LYS A 169 19.28 -0.44 1.96
CA LYS A 169 19.77 -1.29 0.88
C LYS A 169 18.70 -2.34 0.56
N VAL A 170 18.15 -2.27 -0.64
CA VAL A 170 17.29 -3.34 -1.15
C VAL A 170 18.19 -4.49 -1.59
N GLU A 171 18.30 -5.50 -0.74
CA GLU A 171 18.93 -6.77 -1.06
C GLU A 171 17.86 -7.76 -1.54
N ASP A 172 18.22 -8.65 -2.46
CA ASP A 172 17.37 -9.74 -2.95
C ASP A 172 16.02 -9.33 -3.56
N LEU A 173 16.00 -8.24 -4.34
CA LEU A 173 14.85 -7.93 -5.20
C LEU A 173 14.72 -8.98 -6.30
N PHE A 174 13.73 -9.86 -6.21
CA PHE A 174 13.34 -10.78 -7.27
C PHE A 174 11.95 -10.43 -7.82
N ARG A 175 11.74 -10.71 -9.11
CA ARG A 175 10.42 -10.64 -9.73
C ARG A 175 9.74 -12.01 -9.61
N GLY A 176 8.82 -12.14 -8.65
CA GLY A 176 8.00 -13.34 -8.52
C GLY A 176 7.01 -13.49 -9.69
N ARG A 177 6.81 -14.71 -10.18
CA ARG A 177 5.74 -15.05 -11.13
C ARG A 177 4.59 -15.66 -10.34
N LEU A 178 3.36 -15.15 -10.53
CA LEU A 178 2.17 -15.79 -9.97
C LEU A 178 2.03 -17.20 -10.57
N PRO A 179 1.89 -18.25 -9.76
CA PRO A 179 1.64 -19.58 -10.28
C PRO A 179 0.23 -19.62 -10.88
N ASN A 180 0.15 -19.91 -12.19
CA ASN A 180 -1.05 -20.24 -12.96
C ASN A 180 -1.91 -19.08 -13.47
N LEU A 181 -1.37 -18.25 -14.38
CA LEU A 181 -2.20 -17.73 -15.47
C LEU A 181 -2.17 -18.77 -16.60
N LYS A 182 -3.18 -19.64 -16.67
CA LYS A 182 -3.42 -20.41 -17.89
C LYS A 182 -3.85 -19.41 -18.98
N PRO A 183 -3.18 -19.38 -20.14
CA PRO A 183 -3.71 -18.64 -21.29
C PRO A 183 -5.05 -19.28 -21.69
N VAL A 184 -6.08 -18.44 -21.82
CA VAL A 184 -7.34 -18.78 -22.52
C VAL A 184 -7.18 -18.32 -23.95
#